data_AF-A0A519XSQ1-F1
#
_entry.id   AF-A0A519XSQ1-F1
#
_cell.length_a   1.000
_cell.length_b   1.000
_cell.length_c   1.000
_cell.angle_alpha   90.00
_cell.angle_beta   90.00
_cell.angle_gamma   90.00
#
_symmetry.space_group_name_H-M   'P 1'
#
loop_
_entity.id
_entity.type
_entity.pdbx_description
1 polymer ?
#
loop_
_entity_poly.entity_id
_entity_poly.type
_entity_poly.pdbx_seq_one_letter_code
_entity_poly.pdbx_strand_id
1 'polypeptide(L)'
;MQFYSTNNKDLRVSFKEAVFNSMPLDKGLYMPEAIPQLPASFIDNIEKYSLTEIAYEVASALLKDEIPANDLKALVEEAANFDAPVVPLDDNTFVLELFHGPSLAFKDFGARFMSRVMGYYLKDGEQLLDVLVATSGDTGGAVALGFLGVANTRVTILYPKGKVSPIQEQQLTTLGQNIRAIEIDGTFDDCQALVKQAFADEELNKKFRLTSANSINISRLIPQTFYYFNAYAQLKRKGFKEVVFSVPSGNFGNIGAGLLAYKMGLPVKQFIAATNA
;
A
#
# COMPACT_ATOMS: atom_id res chain seq x y z
N MET A 1 14.23 -11.97 3.77
CA MET A 1 14.69 -10.60 3.45
C MET A 1 14.64 -9.77 4.74
N GLN A 2 15.65 -8.94 5.04
CA GLN A 2 15.63 -8.07 6.21
C GLN A 2 15.26 -6.63 5.83
N PHE A 3 14.58 -5.95 6.75
CA PHE A 3 14.19 -4.54 6.63
C PHE A 3 14.87 -3.74 7.73
N TYR A 4 15.37 -2.56 7.37
CA TYR A 4 16.06 -1.66 8.30
C TYR A 4 15.27 -0.37 8.55
N SER A 5 15.54 0.31 9.66
CA SER A 5 15.01 1.66 9.89
C SER A 5 15.82 2.71 9.11
N THR A 6 15.16 3.60 8.38
CA THR A 6 15.85 4.73 7.72
C THR A 6 16.65 5.63 8.68
N ASN A 7 16.32 5.63 9.98
CA ASN A 7 17.06 6.37 11.01
C ASN A 7 18.22 5.56 11.62
N ASN A 8 18.17 4.22 11.53
CA ASN A 8 19.20 3.33 12.04
C ASN A 8 19.27 2.03 11.23
N LYS A 9 20.34 1.87 10.43
CA LYS A 9 20.57 0.69 9.58
C LYS A 9 20.93 -0.58 10.34
N ASP A 10 21.28 -0.46 11.63
CA ASP A 10 21.58 -1.61 12.48
C ASP A 10 20.31 -2.21 13.09
N LEU A 11 19.21 -1.44 13.15
CA LEU A 11 17.90 -1.97 13.53
C LEU A 11 17.28 -2.73 12.36
N ARG A 12 17.34 -4.06 12.43
CA ARG A 12 16.85 -4.98 11.40
C ARG A 12 15.69 -5.82 11.90
N VAL A 13 14.70 -6.02 11.05
CA VAL A 13 13.52 -6.83 11.35
C VAL A 13 13.12 -7.67 10.13
N SER A 14 12.42 -8.77 10.38
CA SER A 14 11.77 -9.57 9.33
C SER A 14 10.67 -8.77 8.60
N PHE A 15 10.21 -9.27 7.45
CA PHE A 15 9.07 -8.65 6.76
C PHE A 15 7.82 -8.67 7.64
N LYS A 16 7.54 -9.81 8.30
CA LYS A 16 6.42 -9.96 9.24
C LYS A 16 6.45 -8.87 10.31
N GLU A 17 7.58 -8.68 10.98
CA GLU A 17 7.73 -7.65 12.00
C GLU A 17 7.54 -6.23 11.44
N ALA A 18 8.13 -5.92 10.28
CA ALA A 18 7.95 -4.62 9.63
C ALA A 18 6.48 -4.33 9.28
N VAL A 19 5.73 -5.34 8.82
CA VAL A 19 4.30 -5.23 8.53
C VAL A 19 3.48 -4.97 9.80
N PHE A 20 3.70 -5.73 10.88
CA PHE A 20 2.89 -5.57 12.10
C PHE A 20 3.26 -4.33 12.92
N ASN A 21 4.54 -3.99 13.02
CA ASN A 21 4.97 -2.80 13.76
C ASN A 21 4.59 -1.52 13.03
N SER A 22 4.47 -1.57 11.69
CA SER A 22 4.22 -0.45 10.78
C SER A 22 5.29 0.66 10.76
N MET A 23 5.93 0.94 11.89
CA MET A 23 6.96 1.96 12.06
C MET A 23 7.99 1.46 13.09
N PRO A 24 9.29 1.67 12.87
CA PRO A 24 10.32 1.39 13.86
C PRO A 24 10.18 2.29 15.10
N LEU A 25 10.72 1.83 16.24
CA LEU A 25 10.69 2.56 17.52
C LEU A 25 11.43 3.91 17.47
N ASP A 26 12.44 4.04 16.61
CA ASP A 26 13.20 5.27 16.39
C ASP A 26 12.50 6.28 15.46
N LYS A 27 11.22 6.04 15.14
CA LYS A 27 10.38 6.88 14.28
C LYS A 27 10.91 7.03 12.84
N GLY A 28 11.76 6.11 12.38
CA GLY A 28 12.13 6.00 10.97
C GLY A 28 11.03 5.35 10.12
N LEU A 29 11.41 4.85 8.95
CA LEU A 29 10.59 4.01 8.08
C LEU A 29 11.30 2.69 7.82
N TYR A 30 10.55 1.61 7.64
CA TYR A 30 11.15 0.33 7.22
C TYR A 30 11.44 0.35 5.72
N MET A 31 12.67 0.01 5.34
CA MET A 31 13.10 -0.17 3.95
C MET A 31 13.85 -1.50 3.80
N PRO A 32 13.75 -2.18 2.64
CA PRO A 32 14.53 -3.39 2.41
C PRO A 32 16.03 -3.08 2.43
N GLU A 33 16.83 -3.92 3.09
CA GLU A 33 18.29 -3.75 3.19
C GLU A 33 18.96 -3.66 1.82
N ALA A 34 18.43 -4.41 0.85
CA ALA A 34 18.82 -4.34 -0.55
C ALA A 34 17.58 -4.23 -1.44
N ILE A 35 17.64 -3.35 -2.43
CA ILE A 35 16.63 -3.27 -3.49
C ILE A 35 17.10 -4.20 -4.63
N PRO A 36 16.42 -5.33 -4.87
CA PRO A 36 16.82 -6.29 -5.88
C PRO A 36 16.61 -5.71 -7.29
N GLN A 37 17.53 -5.99 -8.21
CA GLN A 37 17.28 -5.77 -9.63
C GLN A 37 16.43 -6.93 -10.15
N LEU A 38 15.41 -6.61 -10.95
CA LEU A 38 14.69 -7.61 -11.72
C LEU A 38 15.55 -8.09 -12.90
N PRO A 39 15.39 -9.35 -13.35
CA PRO A 39 16.10 -9.84 -14.51
C PRO A 39 15.85 -8.96 -15.75
N ALA A 40 16.89 -8.64 -16.52
CA ALA A 40 16.74 -7.88 -17.75
C ALA A 40 15.74 -8.54 -18.72
N SER A 41 15.74 -9.88 -18.78
CA SER A 41 14.79 -10.67 -19.57
C SER A 41 13.32 -10.43 -19.19
N PHE A 42 13.02 -10.18 -17.91
CA PHE A 42 11.67 -9.82 -17.47
C PHE A 42 11.27 -8.44 -18.00
N ILE A 43 12.13 -7.44 -17.85
CA ILE A 43 11.88 -6.07 -18.32
C ILE A 43 11.78 -6.01 -19.86
N ASP A 44 12.63 -6.76 -20.55
CA ASP A 44 12.66 -6.87 -22.00
C ASP A 44 11.43 -7.59 -22.59
N ASN A 45 10.69 -8.32 -21.77
CA ASN A 45 9.48 -9.04 -22.19
C ASN A 45 8.22 -8.62 -21.40
N ILE A 46 8.30 -7.54 -20.61
CA ILE A 46 7.29 -7.16 -19.63
C ILE A 46 5.89 -6.96 -20.23
N GLU A 47 5.81 -6.60 -21.51
CA GLU A 47 4.58 -6.48 -22.29
C GLU A 47 3.77 -7.78 -22.43
N LYS A 48 4.39 -8.93 -22.17
CA LYS A 48 3.77 -10.26 -22.27
C LYS A 48 3.08 -10.69 -20.97
N TYR A 49 3.30 -9.96 -19.88
CA TYR A 49 2.78 -10.29 -18.56
C TYR A 49 1.52 -9.47 -18.25
N SER A 50 0.58 -10.10 -17.54
CA SER A 50 -0.55 -9.43 -16.90
C SER A 50 -0.11 -8.62 -15.68
N LEU A 51 -0.97 -7.72 -15.19
CA LEU A 51 -0.74 -6.96 -13.96
C LEU A 51 -0.43 -7.88 -12.77
N THR A 52 -1.16 -8.99 -12.63
CA THR A 52 -0.99 -9.95 -11.55
C THR A 52 0.33 -10.70 -11.64
N GLU A 53 0.74 -11.11 -12.84
CA GLU A 53 2.05 -11.75 -13.04
C GLU A 53 3.20 -10.77 -12.78
N ILE A 54 3.07 -9.51 -13.24
CA ILE A 54 4.02 -8.44 -12.91
C ILE A 54 4.10 -8.23 -11.40
N ALA A 55 2.96 -8.15 -10.73
CA ALA A 55 2.89 -7.97 -9.29
C ALA A 55 3.56 -9.13 -8.54
N TYR A 56 3.39 -10.36 -8.99
CA TYR A 56 4.06 -11.53 -8.43
C TYR A 56 5.58 -11.47 -8.59
N GLU A 57 6.09 -11.18 -9.80
CA GLU A 57 7.54 -11.08 -10.05
C GLU A 57 8.19 -10.00 -9.18
N VAL A 58 7.54 -8.83 -9.08
CA VAL A 58 8.02 -7.70 -8.29
C VAL A 58 7.98 -8.02 -6.79
N ALA A 59 6.87 -8.59 -6.29
CA ALA A 59 6.73 -8.98 -4.89
C ALA A 59 7.71 -10.11 -4.51
N SER A 60 7.86 -11.12 -5.37
CA SER A 60 8.77 -12.25 -5.18
C SER A 60 10.22 -11.78 -5.08
N ALA A 61 10.65 -10.85 -5.94
CA ALA A 61 11.99 -10.27 -5.85
C ALA A 61 12.24 -9.56 -4.50
N LEU A 62 11.29 -8.75 -4.05
CA LEU A 62 11.41 -7.96 -2.81
C LEU A 62 11.30 -8.82 -1.54
N LEU A 63 10.38 -9.79 -1.53
CA LEU A 63 10.09 -10.60 -0.35
C LEU A 63 10.95 -11.87 -0.28
N LYS A 64 11.50 -12.33 -1.41
CA LYS A 64 12.27 -13.59 -1.49
C LYS A 64 11.48 -14.73 -0.81
N ASP A 65 12.10 -15.40 0.16
CA ASP A 65 11.52 -16.55 0.85
C ASP A 65 10.71 -16.18 2.12
N GLU A 66 10.32 -14.91 2.32
CA GLU A 66 9.50 -14.49 3.48
C GLU A 66 8.07 -15.07 3.43
N ILE A 67 7.58 -15.36 2.22
CA ILE A 67 6.29 -16.01 1.95
C ILE A 67 6.53 -17.06 0.87
N PRO A 68 6.10 -18.33 1.05
CA PRO A 68 6.21 -19.36 0.02
C PRO A 68 5.59 -18.91 -1.31
N ALA A 69 6.19 -19.29 -2.43
CA ALA A 69 5.80 -18.82 -3.76
C ALA A 69 4.31 -18.98 -4.08
N ASN A 70 3.72 -20.14 -3.74
CA ASN A 70 2.30 -20.40 -3.99
C ASN A 70 1.39 -19.49 -3.14
N ASP A 71 1.75 -19.27 -1.88
CA ASP A 71 1.01 -18.39 -0.99
C ASP A 71 1.12 -16.95 -1.48
N LEU A 72 2.33 -16.48 -1.83
CA LEU A 72 2.55 -15.13 -2.34
C LEU A 72 1.77 -14.87 -3.62
N LYS A 73 1.72 -15.85 -4.52
CA LYS A 73 0.93 -15.76 -5.75
C LYS A 73 -0.56 -15.58 -5.44
N ALA A 74 -1.11 -16.38 -4.54
CA ALA A 74 -2.52 -16.25 -4.12
C ALA A 74 -2.81 -14.88 -3.48
N LEU A 75 -1.91 -14.38 -2.62
CA LEU A 75 -2.06 -13.06 -2.00
C LEU A 75 -2.07 -11.92 -3.03
N VAL A 76 -1.20 -11.99 -4.04
CA VAL A 76 -1.13 -11.01 -5.13
C VAL A 76 -2.38 -11.09 -6.01
N GLU A 77 -2.81 -12.30 -6.37
CA GLU A 77 -4.03 -12.55 -7.15
C GLU A 77 -5.26 -11.95 -6.46
N GLU A 78 -5.41 -12.13 -5.16
CA GLU A 78 -6.52 -11.51 -4.42
C GLU A 78 -6.37 -9.99 -4.29
N ALA A 79 -5.14 -9.49 -4.13
CA ALA A 79 -4.90 -8.08 -3.84
C ALA A 79 -5.04 -7.18 -5.07
N ALA A 80 -4.64 -7.63 -6.24
CA ALA A 80 -4.55 -6.86 -7.49
C ALA A 80 -5.51 -7.38 -8.58
N ASN A 81 -6.69 -7.83 -8.18
CA ASN A 81 -7.72 -8.41 -9.06
C ASN A 81 -8.61 -7.38 -9.79
N PHE A 82 -8.08 -6.21 -10.11
CA PHE A 82 -8.78 -5.13 -10.80
C PHE A 82 -7.81 -4.39 -11.72
N ASP A 83 -8.36 -3.67 -12.68
CA ASP A 83 -7.57 -3.07 -13.75
C ASP A 83 -6.77 -1.83 -13.29
N ALA A 84 -5.70 -1.54 -14.03
CA ALA A 84 -4.97 -0.28 -13.98
C ALA A 84 -4.61 0.16 -15.41
N PRO A 85 -5.60 0.58 -16.21
CA PRO A 85 -5.41 0.85 -17.63
C PRO A 85 -4.65 2.16 -17.85
N VAL A 86 -3.81 2.18 -18.89
CA VAL A 86 -3.17 3.37 -19.43
C VAL A 86 -4.02 3.88 -20.59
N VAL A 87 -4.73 4.98 -20.35
CA VAL A 87 -5.69 5.59 -21.27
C VAL A 87 -5.06 6.81 -21.96
N PRO A 88 -5.11 6.92 -23.30
CA PRO A 88 -4.55 8.09 -23.99
C PRO A 88 -5.40 9.34 -23.74
N LEU A 89 -4.73 10.47 -23.50
CA LEU A 89 -5.31 11.81 -23.62
C LEU A 89 -4.98 12.43 -24.98
N ASP A 90 -3.77 12.21 -25.46
CA ASP A 90 -3.27 12.60 -26.78
C ASP A 90 -2.21 11.59 -27.26
N ASP A 91 -1.48 11.93 -28.33
CA ASP A 91 -0.49 11.05 -28.95
C ASP A 91 0.67 10.64 -28.02
N ASN A 92 1.02 11.47 -27.03
CA ASN A 92 2.17 11.25 -26.15
C ASN A 92 1.83 11.33 -24.65
N THR A 93 0.61 11.74 -24.30
CA THR A 93 0.14 11.89 -22.92
C THR A 93 -0.89 10.83 -22.60
N PHE A 94 -0.69 10.14 -21.47
CA PHE A 94 -1.58 9.10 -20.99
C PHE A 94 -1.93 9.31 -19.53
N VAL A 95 -3.10 8.83 -19.14
CA VAL A 95 -3.53 8.70 -17.74
C VAL A 95 -3.46 7.23 -17.35
N LEU A 96 -2.70 6.94 -16.30
CA LEU A 96 -2.79 5.66 -15.62
C LEU A 96 -3.96 5.72 -14.64
N GLU A 97 -5.07 5.08 -15.00
CA GLU A 97 -6.25 5.04 -14.14
C GLU A 97 -6.02 4.04 -13.01
N LEU A 98 -5.98 4.52 -11.76
CA LEU A 98 -5.75 3.71 -10.58
C LEU A 98 -6.98 3.63 -9.67
N PHE A 99 -8.17 3.86 -10.23
CA PHE A 99 -9.43 4.00 -9.50
C PHE A 99 -10.47 2.92 -9.88
N HIS A 100 -10.02 1.79 -10.43
CA HIS A 100 -10.89 0.65 -10.77
C HIS A 100 -10.99 -0.39 -9.63
N GLY A 101 -10.33 -0.13 -8.51
CA GLY A 101 -10.48 -0.92 -7.28
C GLY A 101 -11.76 -0.59 -6.51
N PRO A 102 -12.06 -1.34 -5.44
CA PRO A 102 -13.33 -1.26 -4.72
C PRO A 102 -13.60 0.10 -4.06
N SER A 103 -12.57 0.86 -3.69
CA SER A 103 -12.75 2.20 -3.10
C SER A 103 -12.66 3.33 -4.12
N LEU A 104 -12.42 3.00 -5.39
CA LEU A 104 -12.20 3.95 -6.48
C LEU A 104 -10.95 4.83 -6.26
N ALA A 105 -9.92 4.28 -5.60
CA ALA A 105 -8.68 5.00 -5.33
C ALA A 105 -7.45 4.09 -5.45
N PHE A 106 -6.32 4.66 -5.85
CA PHE A 106 -5.04 3.91 -6.00
C PHE A 106 -4.57 3.22 -4.71
N LYS A 107 -5.10 3.68 -3.57
CA LYS A 107 -4.84 3.14 -2.25
C LYS A 107 -5.32 1.69 -2.11
N ASP A 108 -6.21 1.23 -2.99
CA ASP A 108 -6.71 -0.16 -3.03
C ASP A 108 -5.58 -1.18 -3.20
N PHE A 109 -4.61 -0.93 -4.09
CA PHE A 109 -3.44 -1.81 -4.27
C PHE A 109 -2.69 -2.04 -2.95
N GLY A 110 -2.39 -0.94 -2.26
CA GLY A 110 -1.74 -0.94 -0.97
C GLY A 110 -2.54 -1.65 0.10
N ALA A 111 -3.77 -1.21 0.32
CA ALA A 111 -4.59 -1.66 1.42
C ALA A 111 -4.97 -3.14 1.30
N ARG A 112 -5.30 -3.60 0.09
CA ARG A 112 -5.66 -4.99 -0.16
C ARG A 112 -4.46 -5.91 0.02
N PHE A 113 -3.33 -5.62 -0.60
CA PHE A 113 -2.12 -6.44 -0.43
C PHE A 113 -1.70 -6.53 1.05
N MET A 114 -1.66 -5.39 1.75
CA MET A 114 -1.38 -5.34 3.18
C MET A 114 -2.34 -6.21 3.99
N SER A 115 -3.65 -6.10 3.75
CA SER A 115 -4.66 -6.87 4.49
C SER A 115 -4.51 -8.38 4.29
N ARG A 116 -4.16 -8.82 3.07
CA ARG A 116 -3.93 -10.23 2.75
C ARG A 116 -2.65 -10.74 3.39
N VAL A 117 -1.56 -9.98 3.33
CA VAL A 117 -0.30 -10.31 4.02
C VAL A 117 -0.49 -10.39 5.54
N MET A 118 -1.21 -9.44 6.14
CA MET A 118 -1.53 -9.50 7.58
C MET A 118 -2.39 -10.73 7.90
N GLY A 119 -3.46 -10.97 7.14
CA GLY A 119 -4.32 -12.14 7.30
C GLY A 119 -3.54 -13.46 7.17
N TYR A 120 -2.60 -13.55 6.24
CA TYR A 120 -1.71 -14.70 6.07
C TYR A 120 -0.87 -15.01 7.31
N TYR A 121 -0.33 -13.97 7.95
CA TYR A 121 0.54 -14.15 9.12
C TYR A 121 -0.21 -14.30 10.45
N LEU A 122 -1.51 -13.97 10.49
CA LEU A 122 -2.37 -14.15 11.66
C LEU A 122 -2.77 -15.62 11.76
N LYS A 123 -2.48 -16.23 12.91
CA LYS A 123 -2.86 -17.62 13.21
C LYS A 123 -4.11 -17.68 14.07
N ASP A 124 -4.85 -18.78 13.98
CA ASP A 124 -5.98 -19.04 14.86
C ASP A 124 -5.55 -19.06 16.34
N GLY A 125 -6.34 -18.41 17.19
CA GLY A 125 -6.07 -18.27 18.61
C GLY A 125 -5.09 -17.15 18.98
N GLU A 126 -4.51 -16.42 18.02
CA GLU A 126 -3.81 -15.17 18.32
C GLU A 126 -4.80 -14.09 18.79
N GLN A 127 -4.29 -13.13 19.57
CA GLN A 127 -5.06 -11.94 19.94
C GLN A 127 -5.50 -11.20 18.68
N LEU A 128 -6.78 -10.78 18.67
CA LEU A 128 -7.39 -9.98 17.61
C LEU A 128 -6.51 -8.77 17.26
N LEU A 129 -6.21 -8.60 15.97
CA LEU A 129 -5.44 -7.46 15.49
C LEU A 129 -6.34 -6.23 15.33
N ASP A 130 -6.02 -5.18 16.07
CA ASP A 130 -6.73 -3.91 16.07
C ASP A 130 -6.06 -2.91 15.12
N VAL A 131 -6.59 -2.80 13.90
CA VAL A 131 -6.11 -1.87 12.88
C VAL A 131 -6.73 -0.50 13.11
N LEU A 132 -5.91 0.47 13.50
CA LEU A 132 -6.35 1.85 13.78
C LEU A 132 -5.87 2.80 12.67
N VAL A 133 -6.82 3.50 12.05
CA VAL A 133 -6.54 4.39 10.91
C VAL A 133 -7.20 5.74 11.11
N ALA A 134 -6.46 6.82 10.87
CA ALA A 134 -7.01 8.16 10.71
C ALA A 134 -7.12 8.46 9.21
N THR A 135 -8.23 9.07 8.78
CA THR A 135 -8.42 9.41 7.38
C THR A 135 -9.06 10.77 7.16
N SER A 136 -8.77 11.36 6.00
CA SER A 136 -9.49 12.48 5.40
C SER A 136 -10.39 12.06 4.22
N GLY A 137 -10.56 10.74 4.00
CA GLY A 137 -11.39 10.20 2.92
C GLY A 137 -10.88 8.86 2.39
N ASP A 138 -10.21 8.88 1.24
CA ASP A 138 -9.89 7.67 0.46
C ASP A 138 -9.09 6.60 1.23
N THR A 139 -8.16 7.01 2.11
CA THR A 139 -7.32 6.04 2.83
C THR A 139 -8.17 5.15 3.72
N GLY A 140 -9.18 5.73 4.37
CA GLY A 140 -10.12 4.99 5.19
C GLY A 140 -10.92 4.03 4.32
N GLY A 141 -11.50 4.50 3.22
CA GLY A 141 -12.31 3.66 2.32
C GLY A 141 -11.52 2.45 1.80
N ALA A 142 -10.30 2.68 1.31
CA ALA A 142 -9.43 1.61 0.82
C ALA A 142 -9.04 0.60 1.93
N VAL A 143 -8.72 1.07 3.14
CA VAL A 143 -8.41 0.17 4.27
C VAL A 143 -9.67 -0.59 4.70
N ALA A 144 -10.80 0.09 4.80
CA ALA A 144 -12.08 -0.49 5.20
C ALA A 144 -12.47 -1.65 4.28
N LEU A 145 -12.47 -1.39 2.97
CA LEU A 145 -12.81 -2.38 1.94
C LEU A 145 -11.72 -3.44 1.77
N GLY A 146 -10.45 -3.09 1.97
CA GLY A 146 -9.34 -4.05 1.92
C GLY A 146 -9.42 -5.10 3.03
N PHE A 147 -9.71 -4.66 4.25
CA PHE A 147 -9.77 -5.52 5.44
C PHE A 147 -11.16 -6.12 5.71
N LEU A 148 -12.19 -5.75 4.95
CA LEU A 148 -13.53 -6.28 5.14
C LEU A 148 -13.52 -7.81 5.06
N GLY A 149 -13.98 -8.46 6.13
CA GLY A 149 -14.05 -9.93 6.22
C GLY A 149 -12.70 -10.62 6.45
N VAL A 150 -11.59 -9.90 6.64
CA VAL A 150 -10.30 -10.51 6.98
C VAL A 150 -10.36 -11.05 8.41
N ALA A 151 -10.21 -12.37 8.55
CA ALA A 151 -10.28 -13.07 9.83
C ALA A 151 -9.28 -12.52 10.85
N ASN A 152 -9.63 -12.59 12.13
CA ASN A 152 -8.80 -12.15 13.26
C ASN A 152 -8.37 -10.67 13.21
N THR A 153 -9.09 -9.82 12.48
CA THR A 153 -8.88 -8.38 12.44
C THR A 153 -10.12 -7.60 12.88
N ARG A 154 -9.90 -6.41 13.43
CA ARG A 154 -10.91 -5.36 13.62
C ARG A 154 -10.31 -4.05 13.14
N VAL A 155 -11.03 -3.32 12.29
CA VAL A 155 -10.61 -2.02 11.78
C VAL A 155 -11.41 -0.93 12.45
N THR A 156 -10.73 0.06 13.02
CA THR A 156 -11.34 1.27 13.55
C THR A 156 -10.81 2.48 12.79
N ILE A 157 -11.72 3.20 12.13
CA ILE A 157 -11.41 4.35 11.27
C ILE A 157 -11.89 5.62 11.98
N LEU A 158 -10.94 6.49 12.31
CA LEU A 158 -11.22 7.83 12.82
C LEU A 158 -11.27 8.81 11.64
N TYR A 159 -12.38 9.53 11.49
CA TYR A 159 -12.53 10.53 10.43
C TYR A 159 -13.18 11.82 10.97
N PRO A 160 -12.77 12.99 10.48
CA PRO A 160 -13.27 14.27 10.96
C PRO A 160 -14.70 14.56 10.47
N LYS A 161 -15.54 15.00 11.40
CA LYS A 161 -16.95 15.36 11.19
C LYS A 161 -17.12 16.40 10.09
N GLY A 162 -17.93 16.07 9.08
CA GLY A 162 -18.25 16.98 7.98
C GLY A 162 -17.05 17.40 7.11
N LYS A 163 -15.94 16.67 7.17
CA LYS A 163 -14.70 16.95 6.39
C LYS A 163 -14.38 15.87 5.35
N VAL A 164 -15.21 14.83 5.26
CA VAL A 164 -15.18 13.81 4.21
C VAL A 164 -16.37 14.02 3.27
N SER A 165 -16.24 13.66 1.99
CA SER A 165 -17.38 13.74 1.06
C SER A 165 -18.45 12.68 1.41
N PRO A 166 -19.73 12.89 1.03
CA PRO A 166 -20.80 11.92 1.32
C PRO A 166 -20.52 10.51 0.78
N ILE A 167 -19.89 10.40 -0.40
CA ILE A 167 -19.54 9.11 -1.00
C ILE A 167 -18.44 8.42 -0.20
N GLN A 168 -17.41 9.17 0.20
CA GLN A 168 -16.35 8.62 1.05
C GLN A 168 -16.90 8.19 2.41
N GLU A 169 -17.77 8.98 3.04
CA GLU A 169 -18.39 8.64 4.32
C GLU A 169 -19.20 7.33 4.25
N GLN A 170 -19.93 7.10 3.16
CA GLN A 170 -20.63 5.84 2.93
C GLN A 170 -19.65 4.66 2.86
N GLN A 171 -18.54 4.81 2.13
CA GLN A 171 -17.50 3.76 2.08
C GLN A 171 -16.89 3.44 3.46
N LEU A 172 -16.96 4.35 4.44
CA LEU A 172 -16.49 4.12 5.80
C LEU A 172 -17.56 3.47 6.70
N THR A 173 -18.79 3.95 6.61
CA THR A 173 -19.82 3.75 7.65
C THR A 173 -20.80 2.62 7.37
N THR A 174 -20.89 2.11 6.13
CA THR A 174 -21.94 1.15 5.73
C THR A 174 -21.47 -0.31 5.63
N LEU A 175 -20.24 -0.64 6.00
CA LEU A 175 -19.65 -1.96 5.76
C LEU A 175 -20.00 -3.02 6.82
N GLY A 176 -20.06 -2.62 8.09
CA GLY A 176 -20.29 -3.55 9.21
C GLY A 176 -19.20 -4.62 9.38
N GLN A 177 -19.57 -5.80 9.87
CA GLN A 177 -18.66 -6.92 10.18
C GLN A 177 -17.52 -6.52 11.14
N ASN A 178 -16.27 -6.59 10.68
CA ASN A 178 -15.08 -6.22 11.43
C ASN A 178 -14.69 -4.74 11.29
N ILE A 179 -15.45 -3.94 10.54
CA ILE A 179 -15.16 -2.52 10.29
C ILE A 179 -15.99 -1.62 11.19
N ARG A 180 -15.34 -0.64 11.80
CA ARG A 180 -15.94 0.41 12.62
C ARG A 180 -15.44 1.77 12.16
N ALA A 181 -16.35 2.73 12.05
CA ALA A 181 -16.03 4.11 11.76
C ALA A 181 -16.47 4.98 12.94
N ILE A 182 -15.60 5.87 13.39
CA ILE A 182 -15.84 6.82 14.48
C ILE A 182 -15.67 8.22 13.91
N GLU A 183 -16.77 8.96 13.89
CA GLU A 183 -16.75 10.38 13.55
C GLU A 183 -16.15 11.16 14.72
N ILE A 184 -15.11 11.95 14.44
CA ILE A 184 -14.42 12.80 15.41
C ILE A 184 -14.86 14.24 15.20
N ASP A 185 -15.35 14.87 16.27
CA ASP A 185 -15.63 16.30 16.28
C ASP A 185 -14.31 17.10 16.34
N GLY A 186 -13.71 17.33 15.17
CA GLY A 186 -12.39 17.91 15.04
C GLY A 186 -11.86 17.89 13.60
N THR A 187 -10.55 18.06 13.47
CA THR A 187 -9.82 18.07 12.20
C THR A 187 -9.18 16.70 11.89
N PHE A 188 -8.63 16.56 10.69
CA PHE A 188 -7.84 15.37 10.36
C PHE A 188 -6.61 15.23 11.26
N ASP A 189 -5.99 16.35 11.64
CA ASP A 189 -4.82 16.33 12.54
C ASP A 189 -5.20 15.82 13.93
N ASP A 190 -6.40 16.14 14.41
CA ASP A 190 -6.93 15.59 15.67
C ASP A 190 -7.13 14.07 15.57
N CYS A 191 -7.70 13.57 14.47
CA CYS A 191 -7.78 12.13 14.22
C CYS A 191 -6.38 11.48 14.24
N GLN A 192 -5.40 12.07 13.57
CA GLN A 192 -4.02 11.55 13.58
C GLN A 192 -3.38 11.60 14.97
N ALA A 193 -3.63 12.65 15.74
CA ALA A 193 -3.15 12.80 17.10
C ALA A 193 -3.72 11.70 18.02
N LEU A 194 -5.02 11.42 17.94
CA LEU A 194 -5.67 10.33 18.68
C LEU A 194 -5.07 8.97 18.35
N VAL A 195 -4.83 8.69 17.05
CA VAL A 195 -4.16 7.45 16.64
C VAL A 195 -2.75 7.36 17.24
N LYS A 196 -1.96 8.42 17.13
CA LYS A 196 -0.60 8.46 17.72
C LYS A 196 -0.62 8.28 19.24
N GLN A 197 -1.58 8.90 19.92
CA GLN A 197 -1.77 8.77 21.36
C GLN A 197 -2.08 7.32 21.74
N ALA A 198 -2.99 6.65 21.01
CA ALA A 198 -3.29 5.24 21.25
C ALA A 198 -2.06 4.33 21.08
N PHE A 199 -1.20 4.60 20.09
CA PHE A 199 0.06 3.85 19.92
C PHE A 199 1.09 4.11 21.03
N ALA A 200 1.04 5.26 21.71
CA ALA A 200 1.93 5.58 22.81
C ALA A 200 1.39 5.17 24.19
N ASP A 201 0.13 4.73 24.27
CA ASP A 201 -0.56 4.40 25.51
C ASP A 201 -0.27 2.96 25.95
N GLU A 202 0.49 2.79 27.03
CA GLU A 202 0.86 1.45 27.53
C GLU A 202 -0.33 0.60 27.99
N GLU A 203 -1.40 1.22 28.51
CA GLU A 203 -2.58 0.49 28.98
C GLU A 203 -3.35 -0.09 27.79
N LEU A 204 -3.54 0.73 26.75
CA LEU A 204 -4.16 0.28 25.51
C LEU A 204 -3.32 -0.80 24.81
N ASN A 205 -2.00 -0.64 24.73
CA ASN A 205 -1.13 -1.62 24.08
C ASN A 205 -0.99 -2.93 24.88
N LYS A 206 -1.25 -2.93 26.20
CA LYS A 206 -1.38 -4.18 26.99
C LYS A 206 -2.70 -4.91 26.72
N LYS A 207 -3.76 -4.18 26.38
CA LYS A 207 -5.12 -4.72 26.17
C LYS A 207 -5.41 -5.08 24.72
N PHE A 208 -4.88 -4.32 23.78
CA PHE A 208 -5.14 -4.44 22.35
C PHE A 208 -3.82 -4.60 21.58
N ARG A 209 -3.84 -5.47 20.57
CA ARG A 209 -2.74 -5.60 19.62
C ARG A 209 -2.93 -4.57 18.51
N LEU A 210 -2.53 -3.33 18.78
CA LEU A 210 -2.71 -2.21 17.84
C LEU A 210 -1.74 -2.30 16.66
N THR A 211 -2.22 -1.97 15.46
CA THR A 211 -1.38 -1.75 14.27
C THR A 211 -1.96 -0.67 13.38
N SER A 212 -1.13 -0.05 12.55
CA SER A 212 -1.55 0.99 11.61
C SER A 212 -1.54 0.47 10.19
N ALA A 213 -2.56 0.81 9.40
CA ALA A 213 -2.63 0.55 7.96
C ALA A 213 -2.36 1.79 7.08
N ASN A 214 -1.64 2.78 7.64
CA ASN A 214 -1.29 4.01 6.94
C ASN A 214 -0.17 3.80 5.90
N SER A 215 0.04 4.81 5.04
CA SER A 215 1.00 4.77 3.93
C SER A 215 2.46 4.55 4.31
N ILE A 216 2.81 4.67 5.59
CA ILE A 216 4.18 4.42 6.10
C ILE A 216 4.53 2.93 6.15
N ASN A 217 3.52 2.04 6.15
CA ASN A 217 3.75 0.61 6.22
C ASN A 217 4.39 0.10 4.93
N ILE A 218 5.46 -0.70 5.03
CA ILE A 218 6.17 -1.22 3.86
C ILE A 218 5.27 -2.07 2.94
N SER A 219 4.28 -2.78 3.51
CA SER A 219 3.29 -3.55 2.75
C SER A 219 2.29 -2.68 1.97
N ARG A 220 2.21 -1.36 2.26
CA ARG A 220 1.49 -0.39 1.42
C ARG A 220 2.35 0.12 0.27
N LEU A 221 3.67 0.20 0.45
CA LEU A 221 4.60 0.76 -0.54
C LEU A 221 4.90 -0.24 -1.66
N ILE A 222 5.17 -1.50 -1.32
CA ILE A 222 5.49 -2.57 -2.29
C ILE A 222 4.45 -2.66 -3.42
N PRO A 223 3.15 -2.84 -3.17
CA PRO A 223 2.15 -3.02 -4.22
C PRO A 223 1.93 -1.78 -5.09
N GLN A 224 2.36 -0.60 -4.63
CA GLN A 224 2.33 0.59 -5.47
C GLN A 224 3.38 0.54 -6.59
N THR A 225 4.41 -0.29 -6.47
CA THR A 225 5.37 -0.52 -7.57
C THR A 225 4.73 -1.26 -8.75
N PHE A 226 3.72 -2.10 -8.50
CA PHE A 226 3.13 -3.00 -9.50
C PHE A 226 2.57 -2.23 -10.68
N TYR A 227 1.85 -1.14 -10.42
CA TYR A 227 1.22 -0.37 -11.48
C TYR A 227 2.22 0.48 -12.29
N TYR A 228 3.42 0.78 -11.78
CA TYR A 228 4.48 1.42 -12.58
C TYR A 228 5.03 0.46 -13.64
N PHE A 229 5.32 -0.78 -13.23
CA PHE A 229 5.73 -1.84 -14.14
C PHE A 229 4.63 -2.16 -15.17
N ASN A 230 3.38 -2.28 -14.71
CA ASN A 230 2.23 -2.52 -15.60
C ASN A 230 1.98 -1.35 -16.57
N ALA A 231 2.13 -0.10 -16.12
CA ALA A 231 1.99 1.06 -17.00
C ALA A 231 3.08 1.07 -18.08
N TYR A 232 4.33 0.80 -17.70
CA TYR A 232 5.43 0.66 -18.66
C TYR A 232 5.17 -0.47 -19.65
N ALA A 233 4.68 -1.62 -19.19
CA ALA A 233 4.30 -2.74 -20.06
C ALA A 233 3.22 -2.35 -21.09
N GLN A 234 2.20 -1.59 -20.67
CA GLN A 234 1.17 -1.08 -21.56
C GLN A 234 1.70 -0.08 -22.59
N LEU A 235 2.58 0.84 -22.19
CA LEU A 235 3.19 1.82 -23.09
C LEU A 235 4.17 1.16 -24.07
N LYS A 236 4.94 0.17 -23.61
CA LYS A 236 5.86 -0.58 -24.47
C LYS A 236 5.12 -1.36 -25.56
N ARG A 237 3.94 -1.93 -25.26
CA ARG A 237 3.05 -2.54 -26.28
C ARG A 237 2.65 -1.57 -27.38
N LYS A 238 2.54 -0.28 -27.06
CA LYS A 238 2.22 0.80 -27.99
C LYS A 238 3.46 1.36 -28.72
N GLY A 239 4.65 0.84 -28.45
CA GLY A 239 5.91 1.25 -29.10
C GLY A 239 6.68 2.36 -28.39
N PHE A 240 6.23 2.83 -27.21
CA PHE A 240 6.96 3.81 -26.43
C PHE A 240 8.15 3.17 -25.71
N LYS A 241 9.31 3.83 -25.77
CA LYS A 241 10.57 3.36 -25.15
C LYS A 241 11.04 4.24 -24.00
N GLU A 242 10.61 5.50 -23.98
CA GLU A 242 10.92 6.44 -22.92
C GLU A 242 9.62 6.83 -22.21
N VAL A 243 9.58 6.65 -20.89
CA VAL A 243 8.41 6.96 -20.07
C VAL A 243 8.80 7.99 -19.01
N VAL A 244 7.97 9.03 -18.89
CA VAL A 244 8.04 10.02 -17.82
C VAL A 244 6.78 9.88 -16.98
N PHE A 245 6.93 9.74 -15.66
CA PHE A 245 5.79 9.67 -14.75
C PHE A 245 5.60 10.99 -14.01
N SER A 246 4.43 11.61 -14.19
CA SER A 246 3.98 12.73 -13.35
C SER A 246 3.02 12.22 -12.28
N VAL A 247 3.33 12.47 -11.02
CA VAL A 247 2.64 11.87 -9.87
C VAL A 247 2.11 12.96 -8.94
N PRO A 248 0.78 13.14 -8.84
CA PRO A 248 0.18 13.97 -7.80
C PRO A 248 0.59 13.46 -6.41
N SER A 249 1.33 14.27 -5.67
CA SER A 249 2.08 13.85 -4.49
C SER A 249 1.66 14.66 -3.26
N GLY A 250 1.14 13.96 -2.25
CA GLY A 250 0.96 14.46 -0.88
C GLY A 250 2.04 13.88 0.04
N ASN A 251 1.78 12.72 0.64
CA ASN A 251 2.72 12.02 1.53
C ASN A 251 3.86 11.26 0.80
N PHE A 252 4.09 11.52 -0.49
CA PHE A 252 5.17 10.94 -1.32
C PHE A 252 5.26 9.40 -1.44
N GLY A 253 4.35 8.63 -0.85
CA GLY A 253 4.38 7.16 -0.95
C GLY A 253 4.26 6.63 -2.39
N ASN A 254 3.41 7.24 -3.22
CA ASN A 254 3.19 6.80 -4.61
C ASN A 254 4.45 7.00 -5.46
N ILE A 255 4.98 8.22 -5.53
CA ILE A 255 6.22 8.50 -6.25
C ILE A 255 7.42 7.75 -5.63
N GLY A 256 7.42 7.53 -4.32
CA GLY A 256 8.41 6.69 -3.64
C GLY A 256 8.39 5.25 -4.14
N ALA A 257 7.23 4.68 -4.41
CA ALA A 257 7.10 3.37 -5.05
C ALA A 257 7.59 3.39 -6.50
N GLY A 258 7.35 4.47 -7.25
CA GLY A 258 7.93 4.67 -8.58
C GLY A 258 9.46 4.67 -8.55
N LEU A 259 10.05 5.37 -7.58
CA LEU A 259 11.50 5.38 -7.37
C LEU A 259 12.04 4.01 -6.93
N LEU A 260 11.27 3.25 -6.13
CA LEU A 260 11.61 1.87 -5.80
C LEU A 260 11.60 0.99 -7.06
N ALA A 261 10.58 1.08 -7.91
CA ALA A 261 10.50 0.36 -9.18
C ALA A 261 11.67 0.72 -10.12
N TYR A 262 12.03 2.01 -10.20
CA TYR A 262 13.22 2.46 -10.93
C TYR A 262 14.50 1.84 -10.37
N LYS A 263 14.66 1.83 -9.04
CA LYS A 263 15.79 1.17 -8.37
C LYS A 263 15.79 -0.34 -8.55
N MET A 264 14.67 -0.96 -8.92
CA MET A 264 14.58 -2.39 -9.27
C MET A 264 14.86 -2.67 -10.77
N GLY A 265 15.17 -1.64 -11.56
CA GLY A 265 15.55 -1.78 -12.97
C GLY A 265 14.50 -1.32 -13.98
N LEU A 266 13.37 -0.74 -13.54
CA LEU A 266 12.38 -0.18 -14.47
C LEU A 266 12.98 1.02 -15.23
N PRO A 267 13.01 1.02 -16.58
CA PRO A 267 13.58 2.12 -17.36
C PRO A 267 12.60 3.31 -17.37
N VAL A 268 12.86 4.28 -16.50
CA VAL A 268 12.10 5.53 -16.40
C VAL A 268 13.02 6.69 -16.70
N LYS A 269 12.59 7.58 -17.61
CA LYS A 269 13.36 8.77 -18.00
C LYS A 269 13.36 9.83 -16.91
N GLN A 270 12.20 10.08 -16.32
CA GLN A 270 12.02 11.11 -15.30
C GLN A 270 10.78 10.85 -14.45
N PHE A 271 10.85 11.26 -13.17
CA PHE A 271 9.69 11.40 -12.29
C PHE A 271 9.43 12.88 -12.02
N ILE A 272 8.17 13.29 -12.03
CA ILE A 272 7.72 14.63 -11.67
C ILE A 272 6.81 14.51 -10.44
N ALA A 273 7.19 15.15 -9.34
CA ALA A 273 6.34 15.29 -8.17
C ALA A 273 5.42 16.51 -8.35
N ALA A 274 4.17 16.29 -8.73
CA ALA A 274 3.17 17.35 -8.85
C ALA A 274 2.54 17.61 -7.48
N THR A 275 2.69 18.83 -6.94
CA THR A 275 2.19 19.22 -5.63
C THR A 275 1.15 20.33 -5.76
N ASN A 276 0.23 20.41 -4.79
CA ASN A 276 -0.67 21.55 -4.62
C ASN A 276 -0.05 22.57 -3.64
N ALA A 277 -0.75 23.69 -3.42
CA ALA A 277 -0.32 24.79 -2.57
C ALA A 277 -0.37 24.45 -1.07
#